data_AF-A0A6J2E4W9-F1
#
_entry.id   AF-A0A6J2E4W9-F1
#
_cell.length_a   1.000
_cell.length_b   1.000
_cell.length_c   1.000
_cell.angle_alpha   90.00
_cell.angle_beta   90.00
_cell.angle_gamma   90.00
#
_symmetry.space_group_name_H-M   'P 1'
#
loop_
_entity.id
_entity.type
_entity.pdbx_description
1 polymer ?
#
loop_
_entity_poly.entity_id
_entity_poly.type
_entity_poly.pdbx_seq_one_letter_code
_entity_poly.pdbx_strand_id
1 'polypeptide(L)'
;MTWMCLRKVIVSILETELECGKPECFRALCCKGPPPARPEYDLVCIGLTGSGKTSLLSKLCSESPENVVSTTGADNIRKYWSRYYQGSQGVIFVLDSASSEDDLETARNELHSALQHPQLCTLPFLILANHQDKPAARSVQEVKKYFELEPLARGKRWILQPCSLDDMEALKDSFSQLINLLEEKDHEAVRM
;
A
#
# COMPACT_ATOMS: atom_id res chain seq x y z
N MET A 1 -5.71 16.41 -7.63
CA MET A 1 -5.27 15.21 -6.86
C MET A 1 -5.83 13.97 -7.53
N THR A 2 -4.98 12.99 -7.87
CA THR A 2 -5.47 11.74 -8.47
C THR A 2 -5.53 10.64 -7.43
N TRP A 3 -6.70 10.07 -7.22
CA TRP A 3 -6.91 8.91 -6.35
C TRP A 3 -6.83 7.64 -7.20
N MET A 4 -6.49 6.50 -6.59
CA MET A 4 -6.60 5.20 -7.26
C MET A 4 -7.28 4.23 -6.31
N CYS A 5 -8.54 3.89 -6.60
CA CYS A 5 -9.22 2.85 -5.87
C CYS A 5 -8.76 1.50 -6.41
N LEU A 6 -7.96 0.76 -5.64
CA LEU A 6 -7.68 -0.62 -6.02
C LEU A 6 -8.77 -1.51 -5.45
N ARG A 7 -9.17 -2.48 -6.26
CA ARG A 7 -9.82 -3.70 -5.79
C ARG A 7 -8.84 -4.80 -6.12
N LYS A 8 -8.40 -5.57 -5.12
CA LYS A 8 -7.56 -6.78 -5.25
C LYS A 8 -6.08 -6.57 -5.65
N VAL A 9 -5.24 -6.08 -4.74
CA VAL A 9 -3.79 -5.82 -5.06
C VAL A 9 -2.88 -7.02 -4.78
N ILE A 10 -3.27 -7.92 -3.88
CA ILE A 10 -2.27 -8.69 -3.12
C ILE A 10 -2.00 -10.11 -3.64
N VAL A 11 -2.78 -10.62 -4.60
CA VAL A 11 -2.73 -12.06 -4.93
C VAL A 11 -1.38 -12.53 -5.51
N SER A 12 -0.59 -11.65 -6.12
CA SER A 12 0.65 -12.03 -6.86
C SER A 12 1.97 -11.60 -6.19
N ILE A 13 1.95 -10.86 -5.07
CA ILE A 13 3.15 -10.22 -4.50
C ILE A 13 4.09 -11.23 -3.82
N LEU A 14 3.53 -12.28 -3.21
CA LEU A 14 4.26 -13.25 -2.38
C LEU A 14 4.77 -14.47 -3.16
N GLU A 15 4.61 -14.52 -4.49
CA GLU A 15 4.87 -15.74 -5.27
C GLU A 15 6.36 -16.08 -5.49
N THR A 16 7.32 -15.29 -5.00
CA THR A 16 8.74 -15.48 -5.37
C THR A 16 9.58 -16.32 -4.41
N GLU A 17 9.05 -16.83 -3.29
CA GLU A 17 9.86 -17.64 -2.34
C GLU A 17 9.56 -19.15 -2.33
N LEU A 18 8.79 -19.67 -3.28
CA LEU A 18 8.47 -21.11 -3.34
C LEU A 18 8.81 -21.79 -4.68
N GLU A 19 9.83 -21.31 -5.39
CA GLU A 19 10.48 -22.15 -6.40
C GLU A 19 11.55 -23.05 -5.74
N CYS A 20 11.10 -24.19 -5.22
CA CYS A 20 11.99 -25.32 -4.95
C CYS A 20 12.49 -25.87 -6.30
N GLY A 21 13.56 -25.27 -6.82
CA GLY A 21 14.23 -25.65 -8.07
C GLY A 21 15.01 -26.97 -8.01
N LYS A 22 14.32 -28.11 -7.81
CA LYS A 22 14.91 -29.45 -8.02
C LYS A 22 13.97 -30.38 -8.80
N PRO A 23 14.33 -30.83 -10.02
CA PRO A 23 13.49 -31.71 -10.83
C PRO A 23 13.33 -33.15 -10.28
N GLU A 24 14.08 -33.53 -9.25
CA GLU A 24 14.09 -34.91 -8.73
C GLU A 24 13.04 -35.18 -7.63
N CYS A 25 12.35 -34.15 -7.11
CA CYS A 25 11.32 -34.31 -6.07
C CYS A 25 9.90 -34.55 -6.61
N PHE A 26 9.70 -34.66 -7.92
CA PHE A 26 8.36 -34.75 -8.52
C PHE A 26 7.59 -36.05 -8.23
N ARG A 27 8.24 -37.08 -7.68
CA ARG A 27 7.62 -38.40 -7.47
C ARG A 27 7.09 -38.66 -6.05
N ALA A 28 7.20 -37.70 -5.12
CA ALA A 28 6.86 -37.91 -3.70
C ALA A 28 5.82 -36.95 -3.09
N LEU A 29 5.20 -36.04 -3.85
CA LEU A 29 4.36 -34.96 -3.28
C LEU A 29 2.89 -34.95 -3.72
N CYS A 30 2.37 -36.04 -4.28
CA CYS A 30 0.94 -36.23 -4.57
C CYS A 30 0.07 -36.42 -3.30
N CYS A 31 0.41 -35.76 -2.19
CA CYS A 31 -0.35 -35.75 -0.93
C CYS A 31 -0.53 -34.35 -0.34
N LYS A 32 -0.09 -33.26 -0.99
CA LYS A 32 -0.51 -31.92 -0.57
C LYS A 32 -1.86 -31.63 -1.22
N GLY A 33 -2.90 -31.52 -0.40
CA GLY A 33 -4.22 -31.06 -0.85
C GLY A 33 -4.14 -29.73 -1.59
N PRO A 34 -5.23 -29.27 -2.24
CA PRO A 34 -5.24 -27.98 -2.92
C PRO A 34 -4.69 -26.91 -1.98
N PRO A 35 -3.82 -25.99 -2.47
CA PRO A 35 -3.28 -24.94 -1.64
C PRO A 35 -4.45 -24.21 -0.94
N PRO A 36 -4.31 -23.83 0.34
CA PRO A 36 -5.36 -23.12 1.05
C PRO A 36 -5.78 -21.88 0.25
N ALA A 37 -7.08 -21.56 0.27
CA ALA A 37 -7.60 -20.37 -0.39
C ALA A 37 -6.84 -19.15 0.13
N ARG A 38 -6.17 -18.43 -0.78
CA ARG A 38 -5.34 -17.28 -0.42
C ARG A 38 -6.23 -16.12 0.04
N PRO A 39 -5.89 -15.39 1.11
CA PRO A 39 -6.67 -14.24 1.52
C PRO A 39 -6.60 -13.12 0.48
N GLU A 40 -7.76 -12.62 0.06
CA GLU A 40 -7.88 -11.42 -0.77
C GLU A 40 -8.07 -10.20 0.13
N TYR A 41 -7.36 -9.12 -0.17
CA TYR A 41 -7.45 -7.87 0.59
C TYR A 41 -7.89 -6.70 -0.29
N ASP A 42 -8.89 -5.96 0.18
CA ASP A 42 -9.35 -4.72 -0.43
C ASP A 42 -8.56 -3.53 0.13
N LEU A 43 -7.66 -2.96 -0.68
CA LEU A 43 -6.81 -1.83 -0.30
C LEU A 43 -7.14 -0.57 -1.10
N VAL A 44 -7.12 0.59 -0.44
CA VAL A 44 -7.23 1.88 -1.13
C VAL A 44 -5.86 2.55 -1.27
N CYS A 45 -5.53 3.04 -2.48
CA CYS A 45 -4.27 3.74 -2.76
C CYS A 45 -4.50 5.26 -2.92
N ILE A 46 -3.80 6.04 -2.10
CA ILE A 46 -3.95 7.48 -1.94
C ILE A 46 -2.61 8.15 -2.21
N GLY A 47 -2.61 9.36 -2.77
CA GLY A 47 -1.39 10.14 -2.97
C GLY A 47 -1.56 11.21 -4.04
N LEU A 48 -0.61 12.14 -4.13
CA LEU A 48 -0.66 13.20 -5.13
C LEU A 48 -0.44 12.69 -6.56
N THR A 49 -0.93 13.44 -7.54
CA THR A 49 -0.65 13.16 -8.95
C THR A 49 0.87 13.18 -9.16
N GLY A 50 1.42 12.22 -9.89
CA GLY A 50 2.87 12.11 -10.07
C GLY A 50 3.63 11.41 -8.93
N SER A 51 2.99 11.05 -7.81
CA SER A 51 3.68 10.34 -6.71
C SER A 51 4.11 8.91 -7.04
N GLY A 52 3.72 8.38 -8.21
CA GLY A 52 4.14 7.06 -8.68
C GLY A 52 3.18 5.92 -8.34
N LYS A 53 1.96 6.20 -7.83
CA LYS A 53 0.93 5.18 -7.55
C LYS A 53 0.74 4.19 -8.69
N THR A 54 0.39 4.67 -9.90
CA THR A 54 0.15 3.81 -11.07
C THR A 54 1.37 2.97 -11.40
N SER A 55 2.55 3.59 -11.38
CA SER A 55 3.81 2.95 -11.77
C SER A 55 4.21 1.85 -10.79
N LEU A 56 4.11 2.11 -9.48
CA LEU A 56 4.37 1.12 -8.45
C LEU A 56 3.40 -0.05 -8.57
N LEU A 57 2.11 0.25 -8.73
CA LEU A 57 1.07 -0.78 -8.83
C LEU A 57 1.18 -1.59 -10.12
N SER A 58 1.48 -0.97 -11.25
CA SER A 58 1.68 -1.71 -12.51
C SER A 58 2.88 -2.65 -12.45
N LYS A 59 3.93 -2.24 -11.74
CA LYS A 59 5.15 -3.06 -11.58
C LYS A 59 4.91 -4.21 -10.60
N LEU A 60 4.14 -3.93 -9.54
CA LEU A 60 3.75 -4.92 -8.53
C LEU A 60 2.75 -5.95 -9.07
N CYS A 61 1.76 -5.50 -9.86
CA CYS A 61 0.71 -6.32 -10.46
C CYS A 61 1.12 -6.87 -11.84
N SER A 62 2.38 -7.29 -12.02
CA SER A 62 2.96 -7.76 -13.30
C SER A 62 2.20 -8.89 -14.04
N GLU A 63 1.03 -9.33 -13.57
CA GLU A 63 0.20 -10.36 -14.21
C GLU A 63 -1.21 -9.97 -14.66
N SER A 64 -1.86 -8.88 -14.19
CA SER A 64 -3.04 -8.36 -14.90
C SER A 64 -3.47 -6.92 -14.53
N PRO A 65 -3.70 -6.03 -15.52
CA PRO A 65 -4.15 -4.66 -15.29
C PRO A 65 -5.61 -4.53 -14.83
N GLU A 66 -6.38 -5.62 -14.82
CA GLU A 66 -7.79 -5.65 -14.45
C GLU A 66 -8.05 -5.42 -12.95
N ASN A 67 -7.03 -5.60 -12.11
CA ASN A 67 -7.10 -5.40 -10.67
C ASN A 67 -6.69 -3.97 -10.22
N VAL A 68 -6.19 -3.13 -11.15
CA VAL A 68 -5.76 -1.77 -10.85
C VAL A 68 -6.70 -0.76 -11.50
N VAL A 69 -7.76 -0.37 -10.78
CA VAL A 69 -8.69 0.66 -11.27
C VAL A 69 -8.13 2.06 -10.96
N SER A 70 -7.51 2.66 -11.96
CA SER A 70 -7.06 4.05 -11.91
C SER A 70 -8.26 4.99 -11.95
N THR A 71 -8.59 5.67 -10.84
CA THR A 71 -9.57 6.78 -10.85
C THR A 71 -8.93 8.05 -11.38
N THR A 72 -8.58 8.04 -12.68
CA THR A 72 -8.09 9.22 -13.38
C THR A 72 -9.25 10.18 -13.67
N GLY A 73 -9.16 11.42 -13.18
CA GLY A 73 -9.93 12.54 -13.73
C GLY A 73 -11.19 12.98 -12.97
N ALA A 74 -11.09 13.27 -11.68
CA ALA A 74 -12.21 13.89 -10.99
C ALA A 74 -11.81 14.84 -9.85
N ASP A 75 -11.22 15.97 -10.19
CA ASP A 75 -11.05 17.09 -9.25
C ASP A 75 -12.41 17.62 -8.70
N ASN A 76 -13.55 17.16 -9.24
CA ASN A 76 -14.91 17.51 -8.81
C ASN A 76 -15.65 16.45 -7.94
N ILE A 77 -15.02 15.32 -7.56
CA ILE A 77 -15.71 14.19 -6.90
C ILE A 77 -15.45 14.09 -5.39
N ARG A 78 -15.07 15.18 -4.71
CA ARG A 78 -14.94 15.19 -3.23
C ARG A 78 -16.19 14.70 -2.49
N LYS A 79 -17.38 14.90 -3.07
CA LYS A 79 -18.68 14.52 -2.49
C LYS A 79 -18.98 13.01 -2.50
N TYR A 80 -18.24 12.18 -3.25
CA TYR A 80 -18.50 10.74 -3.34
C TYR A 80 -17.38 9.87 -2.76
N TRP A 81 -16.39 10.48 -2.09
CA TRP A 81 -15.25 9.81 -1.47
C TRP A 81 -15.62 8.71 -0.48
N SER A 82 -16.73 8.86 0.24
CA SER A 82 -17.21 7.86 1.20
C SER A 82 -17.50 6.49 0.60
N ARG A 83 -17.79 6.41 -0.71
CA ARG A 83 -18.05 5.14 -1.41
C ARG A 83 -16.78 4.39 -1.77
N TYR A 84 -15.66 5.07 -1.95
CA TYR A 84 -14.38 4.42 -2.30
C TYR A 84 -13.69 3.78 -1.09
N TYR A 85 -13.97 4.28 0.11
CA TYR A 85 -13.44 3.73 1.36
C TYR A 85 -14.27 2.58 1.92
N GLN A 86 -15.47 2.35 1.37
CA GLN A 86 -16.34 1.25 1.82
C GLN A 86 -15.75 -0.10 1.44
N GLY A 87 -15.58 -0.96 2.43
CA GLY A 87 -15.04 -2.30 2.26
C GLY A 87 -13.51 -2.37 2.25
N SER A 88 -12.79 -1.24 2.28
CA SER A 88 -11.33 -1.25 2.38
C SER A 88 -10.88 -1.80 3.73
N GLN A 89 -9.93 -2.72 3.70
CA GLN A 89 -9.29 -3.32 4.87
C GLN A 89 -7.99 -2.61 5.25
N GLY A 90 -7.34 -1.91 4.30
CA GLY A 90 -6.10 -1.18 4.51
C GLY A 90 -5.90 -0.02 3.54
N VAL A 91 -4.94 0.85 3.86
CA VAL A 91 -4.62 2.06 3.08
C VAL A 91 -3.16 2.04 2.66
N ILE A 92 -2.89 2.33 1.40
CA ILE A 92 -1.56 2.63 0.88
C ILE A 92 -1.51 4.12 0.55
N PHE A 93 -0.58 4.86 1.14
CA PHE A 93 -0.34 6.27 0.86
C PHE A 93 1.01 6.44 0.18
N VAL A 94 1.04 6.92 -1.06
CA VAL A 94 2.27 7.12 -1.83
C VAL A 94 2.58 8.61 -1.97
N LEU A 95 3.74 9.02 -1.47
CA LEU A 95 4.29 10.38 -1.62
C LEU A 95 5.57 10.36 -2.44
N ASP A 96 5.86 11.45 -3.15
CA ASP A 96 7.13 11.67 -3.83
C ASP A 96 8.11 12.37 -2.88
N SER A 97 9.16 11.67 -2.45
CA SER A 97 10.13 12.18 -1.47
C SER A 97 11.00 13.32 -2.04
N ALA A 98 11.09 13.41 -3.36
CA ALA A 98 11.88 14.41 -4.10
C ALA A 98 11.01 15.55 -4.67
N SER A 99 9.73 15.61 -4.30
CA SER A 99 8.81 16.66 -4.74
C SER A 99 9.14 18.02 -4.13
N SER A 100 8.54 19.07 -4.72
CA SER A 100 8.62 20.44 -4.22
C SER A 100 8.08 20.55 -2.79
N GLU A 101 8.43 21.61 -2.06
CA GLU A 101 7.90 21.83 -0.71
C GLU A 101 6.37 22.01 -0.72
N ASP A 102 5.83 22.72 -1.72
CA ASP A 102 4.38 22.93 -1.89
C ASP A 102 3.61 21.61 -2.12
N ASP A 103 4.18 20.72 -2.94
CA ASP A 103 3.62 19.38 -3.15
C ASP A 103 3.70 18.54 -1.88
N LEU A 104 4.81 18.63 -1.14
CA LEU A 104 4.99 17.88 0.10
C LEU A 104 4.02 18.35 1.19
N GLU A 105 3.78 19.66 1.30
CA GLU A 105 2.77 20.23 2.20
C GLU A 105 1.36 19.76 1.81
N THR A 106 1.05 19.76 0.51
CA THR A 106 -0.23 19.24 0.01
C THR A 106 -0.38 17.75 0.36
N ALA A 107 0.67 16.95 0.17
CA ALA A 107 0.67 15.53 0.52
C ALA A 107 0.47 15.32 2.02
N ARG A 108 1.10 16.15 2.86
CA ARG A 108 0.94 16.14 4.32
C ARG A 108 -0.51 16.38 4.70
N ASN A 109 -1.13 17.45 4.22
CA ASN A 109 -2.52 17.79 4.54
C ASN A 109 -3.50 16.66 4.16
N GLU A 110 -3.21 15.97 3.06
CA GLU A 110 -4.03 14.88 2.55
C GLU A 110 -3.84 13.57 3.34
N LEU A 111 -2.61 13.26 3.76
CA LEU A 111 -2.37 12.14 4.69
C LEU A 111 -3.05 12.41 6.04
N HIS A 112 -2.97 13.63 6.56
CA HIS A 112 -3.63 14.03 7.80
C HIS A 112 -5.15 13.85 7.69
N SER A 113 -5.74 14.31 6.59
CA SER A 113 -7.15 14.14 6.30
C SER A 113 -7.54 12.67 6.22
N ALA A 114 -6.73 11.83 5.56
CA ALA A 114 -6.98 10.39 5.45
C ALA A 114 -6.89 9.69 6.83
N LEU A 115 -5.89 10.00 7.65
CA LEU A 115 -5.72 9.42 8.98
C LEU A 115 -6.86 9.78 9.95
N GLN A 116 -7.49 10.92 9.75
CA GLN A 116 -8.63 11.39 10.55
C GLN A 116 -9.99 10.97 9.98
N HIS A 117 -10.04 10.51 8.74
CA HIS A 117 -11.29 10.16 8.07
C HIS A 117 -11.98 8.98 8.78
N PRO A 118 -13.27 9.07 9.17
CA PRO A 118 -13.95 8.04 9.98
C PRO A 118 -13.91 6.61 9.43
N GLN A 119 -13.88 6.46 8.10
CA GLN A 119 -13.82 5.14 7.45
C GLN A 119 -12.40 4.57 7.33
N LEU A 120 -11.37 5.42 7.41
CA LEU A 120 -9.98 5.02 7.21
C LEU A 120 -9.20 4.98 8.51
N CYS A 121 -9.59 5.79 9.50
CA CYS A 121 -8.82 6.03 10.71
C CYS A 121 -8.57 4.80 11.60
N THR A 122 -9.29 3.70 11.35
CA THR A 122 -9.17 2.39 12.02
C THR A 122 -8.46 1.32 11.16
N LEU A 123 -8.12 1.65 9.91
CA LEU A 123 -7.41 0.77 9.00
C LEU A 123 -5.88 0.92 9.20
N PRO A 124 -5.09 -0.12 8.91
CA PRO A 124 -3.64 0.01 8.86
C PRO A 124 -3.22 0.82 7.62
N PHE A 125 -2.18 1.66 7.79
CA PHE A 125 -1.62 2.49 6.72
C PHE A 125 -0.21 2.04 6.34
N LEU A 126 0.02 1.76 5.07
CA LEU A 126 1.36 1.70 4.48
C LEU A 126 1.67 3.02 3.80
N ILE A 127 2.64 3.76 4.31
CA ILE A 127 3.12 5.02 3.73
C ILE A 127 4.40 4.72 2.95
N LEU A 128 4.39 4.95 1.64
CA LEU A 128 5.54 4.76 0.76
C LEU A 128 6.16 6.12 0.44
N ALA A 129 7.37 6.34 0.94
CA ALA A 129 8.22 7.47 0.57
C ALA A 129 8.94 7.12 -0.74
N ASN A 130 8.29 7.37 -1.86
CA ASN A 130 8.74 6.96 -3.19
C ASN A 130 9.84 7.90 -3.75
N HIS A 131 10.48 7.46 -4.83
CA HIS A 131 11.56 8.15 -5.55
C HIS A 131 12.84 8.37 -4.73
N GLN A 132 13.19 7.43 -3.85
CA GLN A 132 14.42 7.48 -3.05
C GLN A 132 15.71 7.36 -3.88
N ASP A 133 15.59 7.00 -5.16
CA ASP A 133 16.67 7.02 -6.15
C ASP A 133 17.09 8.44 -6.57
N LYS A 134 16.23 9.46 -6.35
CA LYS A 134 16.52 10.83 -6.77
C LYS A 134 17.43 11.54 -5.74
N PRO A 135 18.38 12.39 -6.19
CA PRO A 135 19.30 13.09 -5.29
C PRO A 135 18.60 14.10 -4.37
N ALA A 136 17.44 14.61 -4.75
CA ALA A 136 16.62 15.51 -3.94
C ALA A 136 15.67 14.76 -2.97
N ALA A 137 15.73 13.43 -2.92
CA ALA A 137 14.84 12.65 -2.09
C ALA A 137 15.11 12.88 -0.60
N ARG A 138 14.07 13.23 0.14
CA ARG A 138 14.10 13.31 1.60
C ARG A 138 14.17 11.90 2.19
N SER A 139 15.00 11.74 3.20
CA SER A 139 15.08 10.51 3.97
C SER A 139 13.75 10.20 4.68
N VAL A 140 13.57 8.92 5.03
CA VAL A 140 12.42 8.45 5.82
C VAL A 140 12.26 9.25 7.12
N GLN A 141 13.37 9.62 7.77
CA GLN A 141 13.37 10.39 9.01
C GLN A 141 12.88 11.83 8.80
N GLU A 142 13.30 12.47 7.71
CA GLU A 142 12.86 13.82 7.33
C GLU A 142 11.37 13.83 6.98
N VAL A 143 10.90 12.84 6.19
CA VAL A 143 9.48 12.69 5.88
C VAL A 143 8.67 12.46 7.16
N LYS A 144 9.11 11.52 8.01
CA LYS A 144 8.44 11.21 9.28
C LYS A 144 8.30 12.44 10.18
N LYS A 145 9.35 13.27 10.26
CA LYS A 145 9.34 14.53 11.03
C LYS A 145 8.45 15.58 10.39
N TYR A 146 8.59 15.81 9.09
CA TYR A 146 7.85 16.85 8.36
C TYR A 146 6.33 16.60 8.38
N PHE A 147 5.92 15.33 8.28
CA PHE A 147 4.52 14.93 8.30
C PHE A 147 3.96 14.78 9.72
N GLU A 148 4.78 14.93 10.76
CA GLU A 148 4.40 14.82 12.16
C GLU A 148 3.67 13.49 12.47
N LEU A 149 4.18 12.37 11.91
CA LEU A 149 3.47 11.08 11.94
C LEU A 149 3.33 10.51 13.36
N GLU A 150 4.33 10.66 14.23
CA GLU A 150 4.27 10.14 15.60
C GLU A 150 3.14 10.74 16.44
N PRO A 151 2.98 12.08 16.54
CA PRO A 151 1.88 12.65 17.28
C PRO A 151 0.53 12.41 16.58
N LEU A 152 0.47 12.52 15.26
CA LEU A 152 -0.77 12.44 14.49
C LEU A 152 -1.35 11.03 14.44
N ALA A 153 -0.50 10.03 14.26
CA ALA A 153 -0.89 8.64 14.09
C ALA A 153 -0.67 7.82 15.38
N ARG A 154 -0.60 8.50 16.53
CA ARG A 154 -0.55 7.86 17.85
C ARG A 154 -1.77 6.96 18.04
N GLY A 155 -1.52 5.69 18.37
CA GLY A 155 -2.58 4.69 18.54
C GLY A 155 -3.19 4.17 17.23
N LYS A 156 -2.67 4.60 16.07
CA LYS A 156 -3.02 4.03 14.76
C LYS A 156 -1.93 3.06 14.33
N ARG A 157 -2.31 2.11 13.48
CA ARG A 157 -1.38 1.15 12.88
C ARG A 157 -0.86 1.73 11.57
N TRP A 158 0.42 2.02 11.49
CA TRP A 158 1.03 2.54 10.27
C TRP A 158 2.48 2.11 10.16
N ILE A 159 2.96 1.98 8.94
CA ILE A 159 4.35 1.74 8.57
C ILE A 159 4.77 2.78 7.54
N LEU A 160 6.00 3.26 7.64
CA LEU A 160 6.61 4.17 6.67
C LEU A 160 7.84 3.49 6.10
N GLN A 161 7.83 3.26 4.79
CA GLN A 161 8.92 2.57 4.09
C GLN A 161 9.48 3.45 2.96
N PRO A 162 10.82 3.47 2.77
CA PRO A 162 11.42 4.04 1.58
C PRO A 162 11.06 3.18 0.37
N CYS A 163 10.88 3.80 -0.79
CA CYS A 163 10.56 3.08 -2.00
C CYS A 163 11.21 3.76 -3.23
N SER A 164 11.60 2.95 -4.19
CA SER A 164 11.94 3.38 -5.54
C SER A 164 11.30 2.40 -6.53
N LEU A 165 11.12 2.82 -7.78
CA LEU A 165 10.53 1.94 -8.79
C LEU A 165 11.43 0.74 -9.12
N ASP A 166 12.73 0.82 -8.88
CA ASP A 166 13.68 -0.22 -9.25
C ASP A 166 13.92 -1.25 -8.15
N ASP A 167 13.54 -0.94 -6.91
CA ASP A 167 13.67 -1.84 -5.77
C ASP A 167 12.36 -2.61 -5.51
N MET A 168 12.17 -3.68 -6.30
CA MET A 168 11.00 -4.54 -6.19
C MET A 168 10.99 -5.39 -4.91
N GLU A 169 12.16 -5.69 -4.35
CA GLU A 169 12.28 -6.49 -3.13
C GLU A 169 11.79 -5.68 -1.93
N ALA A 170 12.24 -4.43 -1.79
CA ALA A 170 11.75 -3.52 -0.75
C ALA A 170 10.26 -3.21 -0.89
N LEU A 171 9.75 -3.08 -2.13
CA LEU A 171 8.32 -2.90 -2.36
C LEU A 171 7.52 -4.11 -1.91
N LYS A 172 7.95 -5.34 -2.23
CA LYS A 172 7.29 -6.57 -1.77
C LYS A 172 7.31 -6.69 -0.24
N ASP A 173 8.45 -6.46 0.38
CA ASP A 173 8.59 -6.50 1.85
C ASP A 173 7.64 -5.51 2.55
N SER A 174 7.54 -4.29 2.00
CA SER A 174 6.61 -3.27 2.51
C SER A 174 5.14 -3.74 2.50
N PHE A 175 4.73 -4.46 1.45
CA PHE A 175 3.39 -5.04 1.36
C PHE A 175 3.22 -6.24 2.29
N SER A 176 4.23 -7.08 2.45
CA SER A 176 4.23 -8.17 3.44
C SER A 176 4.02 -7.65 4.86
N GLN A 177 4.68 -6.55 5.23
CA GLN A 177 4.47 -5.90 6.52
C GLN A 177 3.05 -5.35 6.67
N LEU A 178 2.46 -4.78 5.61
CA LEU A 178 1.06 -4.34 5.63
C LEU A 178 0.10 -5.52 5.83
N ILE A 179 0.35 -6.67 5.20
CA ILE A 179 -0.46 -7.89 5.35
C ILE A 179 -0.43 -8.37 6.80
N ASN A 180 0.74 -8.39 7.44
CA ASN A 180 0.84 -8.76 8.85
C ASN A 180 -0.04 -7.85 9.73
N LEU A 181 -0.08 -6.54 9.46
CA LEU A 181 -0.99 -5.61 10.16
C LEU A 181 -2.47 -5.87 9.87
N LEU A 182 -2.81 -6.40 8.69
CA LEU A 182 -4.18 -6.76 8.34
C LEU A 182 -4.61 -8.01 9.12
N GLU A 183 -3.77 -9.04 9.17
CA GLU A 183 -4.04 -10.32 9.83
C GLU A 183 -4.15 -10.19 11.36
N GLU A 184 -3.37 -9.29 11.98
CA GLU A 184 -3.50 -8.97 13.40
C GLU A 184 -4.93 -8.52 13.78
N LYS A 185 -5.69 -7.95 12.83
CA LYS A 185 -7.06 -7.48 13.05
C LYS A 185 -8.08 -8.61 13.18
N ASP A 186 -7.84 -9.76 12.55
CA ASP A 186 -8.77 -10.89 12.58
C ASP A 186 -8.75 -11.60 13.95
N HIS A 187 -7.60 -11.60 14.64
CA HIS A 187 -7.48 -12.26 15.95
C HIS A 187 -8.17 -11.50 17.10
N GLU A 188 -8.31 -10.18 17.00
CA GLU A 188 -8.93 -9.36 18.03
C GLU A 188 -10.46 -9.32 17.88
N ALA A 189 -10.97 -9.43 16.65
CA ALA A 189 -12.40 -9.56 16.36
C ALA A 189 -13.00 -10.93 16.73
N VAL A 190 -12.18 -12.00 16.74
CA VAL A 190 -12.62 -13.37 17.10
C VAL A 190 -12.62 -13.62 18.61
N ARG A 191 -12.06 -12.70 19.41
CA ARG A 191 -11.98 -12.80 20.88
C ARG A 191 -13.06 -11.99 21.64
N MET A 192 -13.98 -11.35 20.92
CA MET A 192 -15.17 -10.69 21.48
C MET A 192 -16.43 -11.47 21.12
#